data_AF-A0A7M1MD99-F1
#
_entry.id   AF-A0A7M1MD99-F1
#
_cell.length_a   1.000
_cell.length_b   1.000
_cell.length_c   1.000
_cell.angle_alpha   90.00
_cell.angle_beta   90.00
_cell.angle_gamma   90.00
#
_symmetry.space_group_name_H-M   'P 1'
#
loop_
_entity.id
_entity.type
_entity.pdbx_description
1 polymer ?
#
loop_
_entity_poly.entity_id
_entity_poly.type
_entity_poly.pdbx_seq_one_letter_code
_entity_poly.pdbx_strand_id
1 'polypeptide(L)'
;MNIILLGGSNSVVKNGLRIGLENKDITLHNYALGLSTSLQNLYELIRHEKTINKSDFLISESNINDYLSPMSLNIILRNIDYFYEELYKANKITVVIILPIPACNDKSKAINEAHRKNCAYYGFNLIDIDFYYQKNNLYDFDQNYKFHPMPLAMQELGKNIIKNLHSFKKSKENIICSKRKYHIFAPSNLTKIEHKNSFFCEKTTKIKANEKIIFPKELKNHQILGMHTWNHTNSSTHAISSISIENSSFKLVKNFGLINTFQDIQNEKAICDEQTFLYVNTQVIKQNEESSGLSIANEKTPRLDYVDLIGILLLENDNDKKIEYKNYLINTHDSLIPPIAFYKELALEYYELKKLDMQTFLQSQNHNLLHFLNHKGLKNEYEIFIHQNNQLYGASLRIKERLSYKLGEAIMKNSKSCLGYFKIPFELRKVKKEHFKNQKDQKNLPPLKAYADYKHAQIAKTHLPYLLGNALLQASRTPFKIGYLSLPFKLKKIAKNYKKKF
;
A
#
# COMPACT_ATOMS: atom_id res chain seq x y z
N MET A 1 -24.24 -9.83 -20.28
CA MET A 1 -22.80 -10.02 -20.52
C MET A 1 -22.14 -10.51 -19.25
N ASN A 2 -21.30 -11.53 -19.34
CA ASN A 2 -20.68 -12.19 -18.20
C ASN A 2 -19.23 -11.74 -18.06
N ILE A 3 -18.89 -11.15 -16.91
CA ILE A 3 -17.54 -10.68 -16.61
C ILE A 3 -17.02 -11.47 -15.42
N ILE A 4 -15.80 -12.01 -15.53
CA ILE A 4 -15.07 -12.56 -14.39
C ILE A 4 -14.13 -11.49 -13.86
N LEU A 5 -14.14 -11.28 -12.55
CA LEU A 5 -13.15 -10.48 -11.85
C LEU A 5 -12.27 -11.40 -11.01
N LEU A 6 -10.99 -11.45 -11.36
CA LEU A 6 -9.92 -12.11 -10.62
C LEU A 6 -9.10 -11.04 -9.91
N GLY A 7 -8.71 -11.27 -8.67
CA GLY A 7 -7.72 -10.39 -8.07
C GLY A 7 -7.57 -10.42 -6.57
N GLY A 8 -6.90 -9.39 -6.07
CA GLY A 8 -6.60 -9.25 -4.65
C GLY A 8 -7.72 -8.59 -3.84
N SER A 9 -7.34 -8.10 -2.67
CA SER A 9 -8.24 -7.38 -1.76
C SER A 9 -8.85 -6.13 -2.41
N ASN A 10 -8.15 -5.47 -3.34
CA ASN A 10 -8.65 -4.31 -4.08
C ASN A 10 -9.84 -4.62 -4.99
N SER A 11 -9.97 -5.88 -5.42
CA SER A 11 -11.10 -6.39 -6.19
C SER A 11 -12.23 -6.93 -5.31
N VAL A 12 -11.99 -7.09 -4.00
CA VAL A 12 -13.00 -7.49 -3.00
C VAL A 12 -13.67 -6.28 -2.34
N VAL A 13 -12.92 -5.19 -2.11
CA VAL A 13 -13.39 -3.99 -1.39
C VAL A 13 -14.73 -3.51 -1.96
N LYS A 14 -15.74 -3.44 -1.09
CA LYS A 14 -17.11 -3.08 -1.46
C LYS A 14 -17.16 -1.78 -2.24
N ASN A 15 -16.52 -0.73 -1.74
CA ASN A 15 -16.59 0.60 -2.33
C ASN A 15 -15.53 0.86 -3.41
N GLY A 16 -14.99 -0.18 -4.05
CA GLY A 16 -13.90 -0.08 -5.02
C GLY A 16 -14.31 -0.47 -6.45
N LEU A 17 -13.37 -1.12 -7.14
CA LEU A 17 -13.49 -1.53 -8.55
C LEU A 17 -14.78 -2.32 -8.82
N ARG A 18 -15.13 -3.24 -7.92
CA ARG A 18 -16.30 -4.11 -8.04
C ARG A 18 -17.59 -3.32 -8.29
N ILE A 19 -17.89 -2.29 -7.48
CA ILE A 19 -19.09 -1.47 -7.65
C ILE A 19 -19.10 -0.77 -9.01
N GLY A 20 -17.94 -0.34 -9.49
CA GLY A 20 -17.83 0.28 -10.81
C GLY A 20 -18.15 -0.68 -11.97
N LEU A 21 -17.86 -1.98 -11.77
CA LEU A 21 -18.12 -3.03 -12.76
C LEU A 21 -19.55 -3.57 -12.70
N GLU A 22 -20.29 -3.35 -11.62
CA GLU A 22 -21.69 -3.74 -11.48
C GLU A 22 -22.59 -2.85 -12.37
N ASN A 23 -23.37 -3.46 -13.25
CA ASN A 23 -24.34 -2.80 -14.13
C ASN A 23 -25.53 -3.74 -14.38
N LYS A 24 -26.72 -3.21 -14.71
CA LYS A 24 -27.94 -4.00 -14.94
C LYS A 24 -27.78 -5.08 -16.01
N ASP A 25 -26.97 -4.81 -17.03
CA ASP A 25 -26.75 -5.74 -18.17
C ASP A 25 -25.51 -6.63 -18.00
N ILE A 26 -24.85 -6.55 -16.84
CA ILE A 26 -23.63 -7.29 -16.51
C ILE A 26 -23.89 -8.25 -15.36
N THR A 27 -23.56 -9.52 -15.59
CA THR A 27 -23.40 -10.50 -14.53
C THR A 27 -21.92 -10.56 -14.17
N LEU A 28 -21.58 -10.01 -13.01
CA LEU A 28 -20.22 -10.00 -12.48
C LEU A 28 -19.99 -11.22 -11.58
N HIS A 29 -19.08 -12.09 -11.97
CA HIS A 29 -18.58 -13.19 -11.14
C HIS A 29 -17.25 -12.76 -10.51
N ASN A 30 -17.27 -12.45 -9.22
CA ASN A 30 -16.08 -12.01 -8.51
C ASN A 30 -15.44 -13.19 -7.76
N TYR A 31 -14.27 -13.62 -8.22
CA TYR A 31 -13.45 -14.66 -7.61
C TYR A 31 -12.17 -14.08 -6.97
N ALA A 32 -12.12 -12.77 -6.77
CA ALA A 32 -11.02 -12.13 -6.08
C ALA A 32 -10.96 -12.54 -4.60
N LEU A 33 -9.75 -12.67 -4.07
CA LEU A 33 -9.53 -13.02 -2.68
C LEU A 33 -8.46 -12.13 -2.04
N GLY A 34 -8.73 -11.65 -0.84
CA GLY A 34 -7.76 -10.85 -0.09
C GLY A 34 -6.50 -11.64 0.26
N LEU A 35 -5.37 -10.94 0.39
CA LEU A 35 -4.08 -11.52 0.80
C LEU A 35 -3.58 -12.70 -0.08
N SER A 36 -4.10 -12.81 -1.30
CA SER A 36 -3.85 -13.92 -2.21
C SER A 36 -3.21 -13.42 -3.51
N THR A 37 -2.18 -14.12 -3.99
CA THR A 37 -1.30 -13.72 -5.10
C THR A 37 -1.92 -14.01 -6.47
N SER A 38 -1.19 -13.74 -7.56
CA SER A 38 -1.51 -14.23 -8.91
C SER A 38 -1.75 -15.74 -8.98
N LEU A 39 -1.13 -16.55 -8.10
CA LEU A 39 -1.36 -17.99 -8.05
C LEU A 39 -2.78 -18.33 -7.60
N GLN A 40 -3.40 -17.50 -6.75
CA GLN A 40 -4.81 -17.67 -6.41
C GLN A 40 -5.71 -17.38 -7.60
N ASN A 41 -5.41 -16.35 -8.39
CA ASN A 41 -6.17 -16.10 -9.63
C ASN A 41 -6.07 -17.28 -10.60
N LEU A 42 -4.89 -17.90 -10.73
CA LEU A 42 -4.73 -19.15 -11.47
C LEU A 42 -5.60 -20.25 -10.89
N TYR A 43 -5.55 -20.46 -9.58
CA TYR A 43 -6.40 -21.45 -8.90
C TYR A 43 -7.89 -21.26 -9.23
N GLU A 44 -8.40 -20.03 -9.22
CA GLU A 44 -9.80 -19.77 -9.60
C GLU A 44 -10.07 -19.99 -11.08
N LEU A 45 -9.07 -19.81 -11.95
CA LEU A 45 -9.20 -20.17 -13.37
C LEU A 45 -9.55 -21.65 -13.54
N ILE A 46 -8.85 -22.50 -12.80
CA ILE A 46 -9.05 -23.96 -12.83
C ILE A 46 -10.33 -24.35 -12.10
N ARG A 47 -10.57 -23.77 -10.92
CA ARG A 47 -11.71 -24.10 -10.07
C ARG A 47 -13.06 -23.76 -10.70
N HIS A 48 -13.11 -22.66 -11.43
CA HIS A 48 -14.32 -22.12 -12.03
C HIS A 48 -14.32 -22.21 -13.57
N GLU A 49 -13.57 -23.16 -14.14
CA GLU A 49 -13.41 -23.38 -15.58
C GLU A 49 -14.74 -23.27 -16.35
N LYS A 50 -15.81 -23.91 -15.85
CA LYS A 50 -17.14 -23.87 -16.50
C LYS A 50 -17.72 -22.46 -16.61
N THR A 51 -17.55 -21.63 -15.59
CA THR A 51 -18.07 -20.24 -15.58
C THR A 51 -17.18 -19.35 -16.45
N ILE A 52 -15.87 -19.58 -16.41
CA ILE A 52 -14.90 -18.86 -17.23
C ILE A 52 -15.11 -19.15 -18.71
N ASN A 53 -15.32 -20.41 -19.10
CA ASN A 53 -15.61 -20.79 -20.48
C ASN A 53 -16.88 -20.11 -21.03
N LYS A 54 -17.84 -19.75 -20.16
CA LYS A 54 -19.08 -19.04 -20.50
C LYS A 54 -18.98 -17.51 -20.39
N SER A 55 -17.85 -16.99 -19.92
CA SER A 55 -17.66 -15.54 -19.79
C SER A 55 -17.31 -14.88 -21.11
N ASP A 56 -17.59 -13.59 -21.18
CA ASP A 56 -17.25 -12.72 -22.30
C ASP A 56 -15.88 -12.03 -22.06
N PHE A 57 -15.66 -11.58 -20.81
CA PHE A 57 -14.46 -10.86 -20.40
C PHE A 57 -13.85 -11.44 -19.12
N LEU A 58 -12.52 -11.37 -19.04
CA LEU A 58 -11.75 -11.55 -17.80
C LEU A 58 -11.12 -10.21 -17.42
N ILE A 59 -11.29 -9.80 -16.17
CA ILE A 59 -10.60 -8.64 -15.58
C ILE A 59 -9.73 -9.15 -14.46
N SER A 60 -8.44 -8.76 -14.43
CA SER A 60 -7.50 -9.21 -13.41
C SER A 60 -6.69 -8.07 -12.78
N GLU A 61 -6.47 -8.17 -11.47
CA GLU A 61 -5.53 -7.34 -10.69
C GLU A 61 -4.88 -8.18 -9.58
N SER A 62 -3.55 -8.29 -9.50
CA SER A 62 -2.92 -9.07 -8.40
C SER A 62 -1.60 -8.52 -7.88
N ASN A 63 -0.99 -7.57 -8.59
CA ASN A 63 0.41 -7.22 -8.44
C ASN A 63 0.77 -6.71 -7.02
N ILE A 64 -0.20 -6.11 -6.32
CA ILE A 64 -0.02 -5.68 -4.93
C ILE A 64 0.15 -6.87 -3.98
N ASN A 65 -0.68 -7.91 -4.12
CA ASN A 65 -0.56 -9.10 -3.26
C ASN A 65 0.65 -9.94 -3.64
N ASP A 66 1.03 -9.98 -4.92
CA ASP A 66 2.31 -10.56 -5.36
C ASP A 66 3.50 -9.89 -4.65
N TYR A 67 3.46 -8.56 -4.48
CA TYR A 67 4.49 -7.83 -3.75
C TYR A 67 4.47 -8.08 -2.24
N LEU A 68 3.28 -8.11 -1.63
CA LEU A 68 3.11 -8.35 -0.19
C LEU A 68 3.40 -9.79 0.22
N SER A 69 3.44 -10.72 -0.74
CA SER A 69 3.77 -12.11 -0.50
C SER A 69 5.15 -12.26 0.17
N PRO A 70 5.27 -13.09 1.22
CA PRO A 70 6.55 -13.37 1.89
C PRO A 70 7.47 -14.29 1.06
N MET A 71 7.03 -14.71 -0.13
CA MET A 71 7.78 -15.61 -1.00
C MET A 71 9.02 -14.97 -1.61
N SER A 72 9.96 -15.83 -2.02
CA SER A 72 11.10 -15.39 -2.82
C SER A 72 10.63 -14.80 -4.16
N LEU A 73 11.35 -13.78 -4.64
CA LEU A 73 11.01 -13.11 -5.90
C LEU A 73 10.95 -14.10 -7.07
N ASN A 74 11.86 -15.07 -7.14
CA ASN A 74 11.87 -16.05 -8.22
C ASN A 74 10.57 -16.86 -8.31
N ILE A 75 10.03 -17.28 -7.16
CA ILE A 75 8.78 -18.04 -7.14
C ILE A 75 7.59 -17.13 -7.50
N ILE A 76 7.59 -15.88 -7.03
CA ILE A 76 6.56 -14.89 -7.39
C ILE A 76 6.54 -14.69 -8.91
N LEU A 77 7.70 -14.46 -9.53
CA LEU A 77 7.80 -14.25 -10.99
C LEU A 77 7.34 -15.49 -11.77
N ARG A 78 7.70 -16.69 -11.33
CA ARG A 78 7.23 -17.96 -11.90
C ARG A 78 5.71 -18.09 -11.80
N ASN A 79 5.13 -17.79 -10.65
CA ASN A 79 3.68 -17.88 -10.44
C ASN A 79 2.91 -16.86 -11.30
N ILE A 80 3.46 -15.66 -11.51
CA ILE A 80 2.93 -14.69 -12.47
C ILE A 80 2.95 -15.28 -13.89
N ASP A 81 4.07 -15.85 -14.34
CA ASP A 81 4.16 -16.45 -15.67
C ASP A 81 3.14 -17.59 -15.86
N TYR A 82 2.98 -18.46 -14.85
CA TYR A 82 1.97 -19.53 -14.85
C TYR A 82 0.56 -18.98 -14.98
N PHE A 83 0.24 -17.95 -14.19
CA PHE A 83 -1.08 -17.34 -14.20
C PHE A 83 -1.43 -16.76 -15.57
N TYR A 84 -0.49 -16.05 -16.21
CA TYR A 84 -0.74 -15.43 -17.50
C TYR A 84 -0.85 -16.43 -18.66
N GLU A 85 -0.12 -17.55 -18.60
CA GLU A 85 -0.31 -18.62 -19.58
C GLU A 85 -1.72 -19.24 -19.47
N GLU A 86 -2.21 -19.51 -18.25
CA GLU A 86 -3.56 -20.03 -18.04
C GLU A 86 -4.65 -19.00 -18.40
N LEU A 87 -4.42 -17.71 -18.13
CA LEU A 87 -5.28 -16.63 -18.65
C LEU A 87 -5.39 -16.66 -20.17
N TYR A 88 -4.28 -16.94 -20.86
CA TYR A 88 -4.25 -17.00 -22.31
C TYR A 88 -4.98 -18.24 -22.83
N LYS A 89 -4.78 -19.41 -22.20
CA LYS A 89 -5.48 -20.66 -22.53
C LYS A 89 -7.00 -20.55 -22.36
N ALA A 90 -7.48 -19.73 -21.42
CA ALA A 90 -8.91 -19.45 -21.27
C ALA A 90 -9.54 -18.79 -22.53
N ASN A 91 -8.73 -18.19 -23.40
CA ASN A 91 -9.12 -17.62 -24.70
C ASN A 91 -10.29 -16.63 -24.60
N LYS A 92 -10.15 -15.65 -23.70
CA LYS A 92 -11.13 -14.57 -23.46
C LYS A 92 -10.55 -13.20 -23.74
N ILE A 93 -11.42 -12.21 -23.92
CA ILE A 93 -10.98 -10.81 -23.94
C ILE A 93 -10.57 -10.47 -22.51
N THR A 94 -9.26 -10.33 -22.31
CA THR A 94 -8.66 -10.13 -21.00
C THR A 94 -8.18 -8.69 -20.83
N VAL A 95 -8.56 -8.10 -19.71
CA VAL A 95 -8.12 -6.78 -19.24
C VAL A 95 -7.32 -6.98 -17.95
N VAL A 96 -6.06 -6.55 -17.96
CA VAL A 96 -5.18 -6.58 -16.80
C VAL A 96 -5.03 -5.17 -16.26
N ILE A 97 -5.22 -5.01 -14.96
CA ILE A 97 -5.01 -3.77 -14.22
C ILE A 97 -3.75 -3.95 -13.38
N ILE A 98 -2.76 -3.07 -13.57
CA ILE A 98 -1.57 -3.00 -12.71
C ILE A 98 -1.74 -1.79 -11.78
N LEU A 99 -1.84 -2.06 -10.48
CA LEU A 99 -1.99 -1.03 -9.46
C LEU A 99 -0.63 -0.46 -9.02
N PRO A 100 -0.56 0.78 -8.53
CA PRO A 100 0.68 1.35 -8.02
C PRO A 100 1.14 0.60 -6.76
N ILE A 101 2.43 0.26 -6.70
CA ILE A 101 3.05 -0.29 -5.48
C ILE A 101 3.90 0.82 -4.83
N PRO A 102 3.47 1.42 -3.70
CA PRO A 102 4.13 2.61 -3.14
C PRO A 102 5.59 2.42 -2.72
N ALA A 103 6.02 1.17 -2.50
CA ALA A 103 7.36 0.86 -2.03
C ALA A 103 8.46 1.23 -3.04
N CYS A 104 8.16 1.24 -4.34
CA CYS A 104 9.06 1.65 -5.42
C CYS A 104 10.48 1.04 -5.37
N ASN A 105 10.61 -0.18 -4.83
CA ASN A 105 11.86 -0.91 -4.67
C ASN A 105 12.07 -1.91 -5.83
N ASP A 106 13.21 -2.59 -5.85
CA ASP A 106 13.55 -3.49 -6.95
C ASP A 106 12.59 -4.69 -7.04
N LYS A 107 12.07 -5.18 -5.90
CA LYS A 107 11.03 -6.22 -5.86
C LYS A 107 9.76 -5.74 -6.54
N SER A 108 9.24 -4.56 -6.17
CA SER A 108 8.01 -4.03 -6.76
C SER A 108 8.15 -3.74 -8.25
N LYS A 109 9.31 -3.23 -8.68
CA LYS A 109 9.61 -3.01 -10.10
C LYS A 109 9.63 -4.33 -10.87
N ALA A 110 10.35 -5.34 -10.36
CA ALA A 110 10.43 -6.65 -11.02
C ALA A 110 9.06 -7.31 -11.19
N ILE A 111 8.20 -7.21 -10.18
CA ILE A 111 6.84 -7.75 -10.21
C ILE A 111 5.99 -7.02 -11.26
N ASN A 112 5.91 -5.68 -11.21
CA ASN A 112 5.11 -4.93 -12.20
C ASN A 112 5.63 -5.14 -13.62
N GLU A 113 6.96 -5.22 -13.81
CA GLU A 113 7.55 -5.54 -15.12
C GLU A 113 7.18 -6.94 -15.61
N ALA A 114 7.07 -7.94 -14.72
CA ALA A 114 6.63 -9.27 -15.12
C ALA A 114 5.17 -9.27 -15.59
N HIS A 115 4.28 -8.55 -14.90
CA HIS A 115 2.90 -8.35 -15.36
C HIS A 115 2.85 -7.65 -16.73
N ARG A 116 3.62 -6.57 -16.91
CA ARG A 116 3.69 -5.84 -18.20
C ARG A 116 4.20 -6.72 -19.34
N LYS A 117 5.30 -7.45 -19.11
CA LYS A 117 5.91 -8.35 -20.10
C LYS A 117 4.94 -9.45 -20.50
N ASN A 118 4.24 -10.05 -19.55
CA ASN A 118 3.23 -11.04 -19.87
C ASN A 118 2.04 -10.45 -20.64
N CYS A 119 1.55 -9.26 -20.27
CA CYS A 119 0.51 -8.57 -21.06
C CYS A 119 0.98 -8.33 -22.50
N ALA A 120 2.22 -7.85 -22.68
CA ALA A 120 2.80 -7.59 -23.98
C ALA A 120 3.03 -8.88 -24.78
N TYR A 121 3.45 -9.95 -24.12
CA TYR A 121 3.68 -11.26 -24.72
C TYR A 121 2.37 -11.85 -25.26
N TYR A 122 1.35 -11.96 -24.42
CA TYR A 122 0.05 -12.54 -24.76
C TYR A 122 -0.90 -11.58 -25.51
N GLY A 123 -0.58 -10.29 -25.55
CA GLY A 123 -1.42 -9.27 -26.19
C GLY A 123 -2.68 -8.94 -25.39
N PHE A 124 -2.62 -8.98 -24.06
CA PHE A 124 -3.74 -8.58 -23.21
C PHE A 124 -3.92 -7.07 -23.19
N ASN A 125 -5.17 -6.63 -22.95
CA ASN A 125 -5.46 -5.22 -22.76
C ASN A 125 -4.92 -4.79 -21.39
N LEU A 126 -4.06 -3.77 -21.35
CA LEU A 126 -3.42 -3.31 -20.13
C LEU A 126 -3.99 -1.96 -19.71
N ILE A 127 -4.31 -1.81 -18.42
CA ILE A 127 -4.55 -0.54 -17.74
C ILE A 127 -3.45 -0.39 -16.69
N ASP A 128 -2.43 0.43 -16.99
CA ASP A 128 -1.22 0.56 -16.17
C ASP A 128 -1.28 1.78 -15.25
N ILE A 129 -1.95 1.62 -14.11
CA ILE A 129 -2.11 2.71 -13.14
C ILE A 129 -0.77 3.03 -12.47
N ASP A 130 0.10 2.04 -12.27
CA ASP A 130 1.46 2.25 -11.78
C ASP A 130 2.28 3.18 -12.70
N PHE A 131 2.26 2.93 -14.01
CA PHE A 131 2.92 3.80 -14.98
C PHE A 131 2.29 5.21 -15.03
N TYR A 132 0.95 5.30 -14.97
CA TYR A 132 0.26 6.58 -14.87
C TYR A 132 0.70 7.38 -13.62
N TYR A 133 0.86 6.70 -12.48
CA TYR A 133 1.33 7.32 -11.24
C TYR A 133 2.76 7.83 -11.34
N GLN A 134 3.64 7.08 -11.99
CA GLN A 134 5.03 7.49 -12.27
C GLN A 134 5.05 8.75 -13.15
N LYS A 135 4.33 8.72 -14.27
CA LYS A 135 4.26 9.83 -15.24
C LYS A 135 3.74 11.13 -14.62
N ASN A 136 2.79 11.03 -13.69
CA ASN A 136 2.10 12.17 -13.09
C ASN A 136 2.59 12.54 -11.67
N ASN A 137 3.66 11.91 -11.16
CA ASN A 137 4.19 12.13 -9.81
C ASN A 137 3.12 12.03 -8.70
N LEU A 138 2.42 10.89 -8.66
CA LEU A 138 1.25 10.66 -7.79
C LEU A 138 1.52 9.79 -6.55
N TYR A 139 2.67 9.13 -6.45
CA TYR A 139 2.95 8.26 -5.28
C TYR A 139 2.88 8.99 -3.94
N ASP A 140 3.30 10.25 -3.88
CA ASP A 140 3.22 11.06 -2.65
C ASP A 140 1.77 11.39 -2.25
N PHE A 141 0.87 11.50 -3.24
CA PHE A 141 -0.55 11.78 -3.00
C PHE A 141 -1.28 10.57 -2.42
N ASP A 142 -0.90 9.37 -2.86
CA ASP A 142 -1.58 8.13 -2.50
C ASP A 142 -1.02 7.45 -1.23
N GLN A 143 0.02 8.01 -0.60
CA GLN A 143 0.58 7.45 0.64
C GLN A 143 -0.46 7.28 1.76
N ASN A 144 -1.53 8.10 1.74
CA ASN A 144 -2.63 8.01 2.68
C ASN A 144 -3.43 6.70 2.57
N TYR A 145 -3.39 6.04 1.41
CA TYR A 145 -4.17 4.83 1.15
C TYR A 145 -3.33 3.53 1.10
N LYS A 146 -2.01 3.63 1.30
CA LYS A 146 -1.07 2.50 1.35
C LYS A 146 -1.23 1.57 0.13
N PHE A 147 -1.66 0.32 0.33
CA PHE A 147 -1.81 -0.71 -0.71
C PHE A 147 -3.25 -0.81 -1.26
N HIS A 148 -4.13 0.12 -0.89
CA HIS A 148 -5.51 0.18 -1.37
C HIS A 148 -5.74 1.47 -2.14
N PRO A 149 -5.82 1.49 -3.47
CA PRO A 149 -6.05 2.73 -4.20
C PRO A 149 -7.37 3.41 -3.78
N MET A 150 -7.47 4.72 -4.04
CA MET A 150 -8.63 5.52 -3.71
C MET A 150 -9.95 4.86 -4.19
N PRO A 151 -10.89 4.53 -3.27
CA PRO A 151 -12.07 3.74 -3.63
C PRO A 151 -12.94 4.38 -4.72
N LEU A 152 -13.16 5.70 -4.68
CA LEU A 152 -13.92 6.43 -5.70
C LEU A 152 -13.25 6.39 -7.08
N ALA A 153 -11.92 6.52 -7.14
CA ALA A 153 -11.20 6.38 -8.40
C ALA A 153 -11.36 4.96 -8.95
N MET A 154 -11.27 3.93 -8.11
CA MET A 154 -11.48 2.55 -8.55
C MET A 154 -12.91 2.30 -9.04
N GLN A 155 -13.93 2.91 -8.43
CA GLN A 155 -15.31 2.87 -8.93
C GLN A 155 -15.43 3.51 -10.32
N GLU A 156 -14.88 4.72 -10.51
CA GLU A 156 -14.91 5.39 -11.81
C GLU A 156 -14.13 4.61 -12.87
N LEU A 157 -13.00 3.99 -12.50
CA LEU A 157 -12.28 3.08 -13.38
C LEU A 157 -13.17 1.91 -13.83
N GLY A 158 -13.86 1.25 -12.91
CA GLY A 158 -14.79 0.18 -13.24
C GLY A 158 -15.88 0.64 -14.21
N LYS A 159 -16.48 1.81 -13.97
CA LYS A 159 -17.50 2.39 -14.87
C LYS A 159 -16.94 2.68 -16.26
N ASN A 160 -15.71 3.21 -16.33
CA ASN A 160 -15.03 3.49 -17.59
C ASN A 160 -14.74 2.21 -18.37
N ILE A 161 -14.30 1.14 -17.69
CA ILE A 161 -14.12 -0.18 -18.30
C ILE A 161 -15.44 -0.65 -18.91
N ILE A 162 -16.55 -0.63 -18.15
CA ILE A 162 -17.87 -1.08 -18.62
C ILE A 162 -18.33 -0.30 -19.86
N LYS A 163 -18.19 1.03 -19.85
CA LYS A 163 -18.58 1.88 -20.99
C LYS A 163 -17.75 1.61 -22.25
N ASN A 164 -16.55 1.07 -22.11
CA ASN A 164 -15.59 0.87 -23.19
C ASN A 164 -15.30 -0.61 -23.49
N LEU A 165 -16.17 -1.54 -23.09
CA LEU A 165 -15.93 -2.97 -23.32
C LEU A 165 -15.72 -3.32 -24.80
N HIS A 166 -16.39 -2.59 -25.69
CA HIS A 166 -16.26 -2.74 -27.15
C HIS A 166 -14.88 -2.35 -27.70
N SER A 167 -14.05 -1.60 -26.96
CA SER A 167 -12.73 -1.18 -27.43
C SER A 167 -11.63 -2.20 -27.10
N PHE A 168 -11.90 -3.19 -26.26
CA PHE A 168 -10.92 -4.20 -25.87
C PHE A 168 -10.73 -5.25 -26.96
N LYS A 169 -9.47 -5.59 -27.20
CA LYS A 169 -9.06 -6.51 -28.27
C LYS A 169 -8.89 -7.92 -27.73
N LYS A 170 -9.07 -8.91 -28.60
CA LYS A 170 -8.64 -10.29 -28.30
C LYS A 170 -7.13 -10.34 -28.11
N SER A 171 -6.68 -11.33 -27.33
CA SER A 171 -5.27 -11.67 -27.21
C SER A 171 -4.66 -12.03 -28.57
N LYS A 172 -3.34 -12.08 -28.63
CA LYS A 172 -2.62 -12.59 -29.81
C LYS A 172 -3.04 -14.03 -30.11
N GLU A 173 -2.83 -14.45 -31.35
CA GLU A 173 -3.11 -15.82 -31.78
C GLU A 173 -1.82 -16.64 -31.88
N ASN A 174 -1.94 -17.97 -31.84
CA ASN A 174 -0.85 -18.91 -32.12
C ASN A 174 0.39 -18.77 -31.22
N ILE A 175 0.23 -18.23 -30.00
CA ILE A 175 1.27 -18.32 -28.98
C ILE A 175 1.37 -19.76 -28.49
N ILE A 176 2.59 -20.30 -28.48
CA ILE A 176 2.88 -21.64 -28.00
C ILE A 176 2.83 -21.61 -26.47
N CYS A 177 1.96 -22.43 -25.88
CA CYS A 177 1.87 -22.61 -24.44
C CYS A 177 2.55 -23.91 -24.00
N SER A 178 2.96 -23.94 -22.73
CA SER A 178 3.43 -25.16 -22.09
C SER A 178 2.34 -26.24 -22.03
N LYS A 179 2.78 -27.49 -21.81
CA LYS A 179 1.90 -28.63 -21.55
C LYS A 179 1.53 -28.80 -20.07
N ARG A 180 1.72 -27.76 -19.25
CA ARG A 180 1.37 -27.78 -17.82
C ARG A 180 -0.10 -28.14 -17.63
N LYS A 181 -0.35 -28.97 -16.64
CA LYS A 181 -1.68 -29.36 -16.18
C LYS A 181 -1.81 -29.11 -14.70
N TYR A 182 -2.88 -28.43 -14.34
CA TYR A 182 -3.20 -28.08 -12.97
C TYR A 182 -4.37 -28.94 -12.48
N HIS A 183 -4.28 -29.35 -11.22
CA HIS A 183 -5.30 -30.16 -10.56
C HIS A 183 -5.67 -29.54 -9.22
N ILE A 184 -6.95 -29.64 -8.84
CA ILE A 184 -7.41 -29.23 -7.51
C ILE A 184 -7.79 -30.48 -6.72
N PHE A 185 -7.04 -30.75 -5.66
CA PHE A 185 -7.36 -31.83 -4.74
C PHE A 185 -8.15 -31.29 -3.54
N ALA A 186 -9.29 -31.93 -3.26
CA ALA A 186 -10.05 -31.75 -2.03
C ALA A 186 -10.57 -33.12 -1.58
N PRO A 187 -10.45 -33.50 -0.30
CA PRO A 187 -10.93 -34.80 0.17
C PRO A 187 -12.44 -34.92 -0.01
N SER A 188 -12.89 -35.98 -0.71
CA SER A 188 -14.31 -36.22 -1.03
C SER A 188 -15.07 -36.91 0.08
N ASN A 189 -14.39 -37.71 0.91
CA ASN A 189 -15.02 -38.64 1.84
C ASN A 189 -15.37 -38.03 3.21
N LEU A 190 -15.13 -36.73 3.37
CA LEU A 190 -15.35 -35.99 4.61
C LEU A 190 -16.54 -35.05 4.48
N THR A 191 -17.19 -34.78 5.61
CA THR A 191 -18.34 -33.88 5.68
C THR A 191 -17.95 -32.48 5.22
N LYS A 192 -18.75 -31.94 4.29
CA LYS A 192 -18.61 -30.56 3.83
C LYS A 192 -19.47 -29.62 4.66
N ILE A 193 -18.91 -28.47 5.01
CA ILE A 193 -19.56 -27.40 5.77
C ILE A 193 -19.61 -26.17 4.88
N GLU A 194 -20.73 -25.46 4.87
CA GLU A 194 -20.83 -24.19 4.17
C GLU A 194 -20.38 -23.04 5.09
N HIS A 195 -19.41 -22.27 4.64
CA HIS A 195 -19.00 -21.02 5.26
C HIS A 195 -19.45 -19.87 4.38
N LYS A 196 -20.10 -18.88 4.98
CA LYS A 196 -20.65 -17.74 4.25
C LYS A 196 -20.48 -16.45 5.03
N ASN A 197 -20.18 -15.38 4.32
CA ASN A 197 -20.30 -14.01 4.80
C ASN A 197 -20.96 -13.14 3.73
N SER A 198 -20.90 -11.82 3.87
CA SER A 198 -21.50 -10.88 2.92
C SER A 198 -20.83 -10.87 1.53
N PHE A 199 -19.65 -11.48 1.38
CA PHE A 199 -18.86 -11.47 0.14
C PHE A 199 -18.64 -12.87 -0.45
N PHE A 200 -18.44 -13.88 0.40
CA PHE A 200 -18.04 -15.22 0.01
C PHE A 200 -19.03 -16.26 0.50
N CYS A 201 -19.16 -17.35 -0.25
CA CYS A 201 -19.90 -18.54 0.13
C CYS A 201 -19.11 -19.75 -0.37
N GLU A 202 -18.59 -20.57 0.54
CA GLU A 202 -17.68 -21.65 0.23
C GLU A 202 -18.08 -22.95 0.92
N LYS A 203 -17.88 -24.06 0.23
CA LYS A 203 -17.98 -25.40 0.84
C LYS A 203 -16.58 -25.84 1.25
N THR A 204 -16.37 -25.98 2.55
CA THR A 204 -15.12 -26.45 3.14
C THR A 204 -15.25 -27.90 3.57
N THR A 205 -14.13 -28.63 3.56
CA THR A 205 -13.99 -29.95 4.14
C THR A 205 -13.24 -29.79 5.46
N LYS A 206 -13.91 -30.06 6.59
CA LYS A 206 -13.27 -30.01 7.92
C LYS A 206 -12.42 -31.25 8.12
N ILE A 207 -11.13 -31.06 8.36
CA ILE A 207 -10.15 -32.10 8.69
C ILE A 207 -9.72 -31.91 10.14
N LYS A 208 -9.99 -32.88 11.01
CA LYS A 208 -9.66 -32.84 12.44
C LYS A 208 -8.24 -33.38 12.72
N ALA A 209 -7.69 -33.05 13.88
CA ALA A 209 -6.34 -33.45 14.29
C ALA A 209 -6.12 -34.96 14.41
N ASN A 210 -7.18 -35.73 14.65
CA ASN A 210 -7.13 -37.19 14.68
C ASN A 210 -7.30 -37.82 13.28
N GLU A 211 -7.51 -37.02 12.24
CA GLU A 211 -7.68 -37.48 10.86
C GLU A 211 -6.37 -37.32 10.08
N LYS A 212 -6.11 -38.30 9.22
CA LYS A 212 -4.96 -38.32 8.31
C LYS A 212 -5.47 -38.46 6.88
N ILE A 213 -5.15 -37.48 6.04
CA ILE A 213 -5.59 -37.45 4.65
C ILE A 213 -4.47 -37.97 3.77
N ILE A 214 -4.67 -39.15 3.18
CA ILE A 214 -3.74 -39.74 2.22
C ILE A 214 -4.06 -39.19 0.84
N PHE A 215 -3.04 -38.73 0.12
CA PHE A 215 -3.20 -38.23 -1.24
C PHE A 215 -3.43 -39.41 -2.19
N PRO A 216 -4.37 -39.32 -3.15
CA PRO A 216 -4.58 -40.37 -4.15
C PRO A 216 -3.31 -40.67 -4.95
N LYS A 217 -3.15 -41.93 -5.38
CA LYS A 217 -1.95 -42.39 -6.11
C LYS A 217 -1.77 -41.68 -7.45
N GLU A 218 -2.86 -41.21 -8.04
CA GLU A 218 -2.91 -40.44 -9.29
C GLU A 218 -2.19 -39.09 -9.15
N LEU A 219 -2.05 -38.58 -7.93
CA LEU A 219 -1.33 -37.34 -7.64
C LEU A 219 0.18 -37.54 -7.53
N LYS A 220 0.71 -38.76 -7.73
CA LYS A 220 2.15 -39.00 -7.77
C LYS A 220 2.82 -38.05 -8.77
N ASN A 221 4.00 -37.55 -8.42
CA ASN A 221 4.80 -36.56 -9.16
C ASN A 221 4.17 -35.17 -9.28
N HIS A 222 3.01 -34.91 -8.68
CA HIS A 222 2.45 -33.56 -8.70
C HIS A 222 3.13 -32.67 -7.67
N GLN A 223 3.53 -31.47 -8.07
CA GLN A 223 4.02 -30.44 -7.15
C GLN A 223 2.84 -29.73 -6.47
N ILE A 224 2.90 -29.54 -5.16
CA ILE A 224 1.96 -28.74 -4.39
C ILE A 224 2.31 -27.26 -4.56
N LEU A 225 1.38 -26.46 -5.08
CA LEU A 225 1.59 -25.03 -5.34
C LEU A 225 0.92 -24.12 -4.31
N GLY A 226 -0.22 -24.52 -3.73
CA GLY A 226 -0.96 -23.67 -2.80
C GLY A 226 -2.17 -24.34 -2.19
N MET A 227 -2.70 -23.74 -1.12
CA MET A 227 -3.83 -24.26 -0.37
C MET A 227 -4.86 -23.17 -0.07
N HIS A 228 -6.12 -23.47 -0.31
CA HIS A 228 -7.26 -22.61 -0.02
C HIS A 228 -7.96 -23.07 1.25
N THR A 229 -8.02 -22.20 2.27
CA THR A 229 -8.64 -22.54 3.56
C THR A 229 -9.55 -21.41 4.04
N TRP A 230 -10.55 -21.76 4.86
CA TRP A 230 -11.37 -20.78 5.55
C TRP A 230 -11.81 -21.30 6.92
N ASN A 231 -10.96 -21.10 7.93
CA ASN A 231 -11.22 -21.56 9.29
C ASN A 231 -12.16 -20.62 10.04
N HIS A 232 -12.91 -21.12 11.02
CA HIS A 232 -13.80 -20.30 11.86
C HIS A 232 -13.77 -20.73 13.32
N THR A 233 -13.54 -19.80 14.24
CA THR A 233 -13.74 -20.05 15.67
C THR A 233 -14.38 -18.87 16.37
N ASN A 234 -15.14 -19.15 17.43
CA ASN A 234 -15.70 -18.15 18.34
C ASN A 234 -14.76 -17.84 19.52
N SER A 235 -13.71 -18.65 19.72
CA SER A 235 -12.87 -18.58 20.93
C SER A 235 -11.74 -17.57 20.86
N SER A 236 -11.29 -17.18 19.66
CA SER A 236 -10.18 -16.24 19.47
C SER A 236 -10.21 -15.64 18.06
N THR A 237 -9.81 -14.39 17.94
CA THR A 237 -9.64 -13.69 16.65
C THR A 237 -8.28 -13.91 16.00
N HIS A 238 -7.34 -14.55 16.71
CA HIS A 238 -5.95 -14.77 16.26
C HIS A 238 -5.55 -16.25 16.27
N ALA A 239 -6.53 -17.16 16.34
CA ALA A 239 -6.26 -18.59 16.25
C ALA A 239 -5.78 -18.98 14.85
N ILE A 240 -5.00 -20.06 14.79
CA ILE A 240 -4.49 -20.61 13.53
C ILE A 240 -4.69 -22.12 13.47
N SER A 241 -4.84 -22.63 12.26
CA SER A 241 -4.64 -24.05 11.97
C SER A 241 -3.19 -24.26 11.54
N SER A 242 -2.52 -25.28 12.07
CA SER A 242 -1.19 -25.69 11.63
C SER A 242 -1.30 -27.00 10.88
N ILE A 243 -0.82 -27.05 9.65
CA ILE A 243 -0.94 -28.21 8.77
C ILE A 243 0.44 -28.74 8.45
N SER A 244 0.62 -30.05 8.55
CA SER A 244 1.77 -30.77 8.03
C SER A 244 1.36 -31.53 6.76
N ILE A 245 2.15 -31.40 5.70
CA ILE A 245 2.12 -32.26 4.53
C ILE A 245 3.50 -32.89 4.40
N GLU A 246 3.58 -34.21 4.38
CA GLU A 246 4.87 -34.89 4.33
C GLU A 246 4.82 -36.22 3.59
N ASN A 247 6.00 -36.65 3.17
CA ASN A 247 6.29 -37.96 2.63
C ASN A 247 7.74 -38.34 2.91
N SER A 248 8.26 -39.36 2.21
CA SER A 248 9.63 -39.82 2.35
C SER A 248 10.70 -38.77 1.99
N SER A 249 10.35 -37.79 1.17
CA SER A 249 11.27 -36.83 0.53
C SER A 249 11.15 -35.41 1.09
N PHE A 250 10.01 -35.01 1.65
CA PHE A 250 9.83 -33.69 2.24
C PHE A 250 8.86 -33.70 3.44
N LYS A 251 9.02 -32.68 4.30
CA LYS A 251 8.06 -32.31 5.34
C LYS A 251 7.82 -30.81 5.28
N LEU A 252 6.56 -30.42 5.12
CA LEU A 252 6.10 -29.05 5.01
C LEU A 252 5.10 -28.75 6.12
N VAL A 253 5.40 -27.76 6.95
CA VAL A 253 4.54 -27.24 8.01
C VAL A 253 4.17 -25.80 7.68
N LYS A 254 2.87 -25.52 7.54
CA LYS A 254 2.35 -24.18 7.23
C LYS A 254 1.15 -23.83 8.11
N ASN A 255 1.05 -22.55 8.46
CA ASN A 255 -0.01 -22.03 9.33
C ASN A 255 -1.06 -21.25 8.51
N PHE A 256 -2.32 -21.35 8.92
CA PHE A 256 -3.48 -20.76 8.24
C PHE A 256 -4.35 -20.02 9.25
N GLY A 257 -4.85 -18.84 8.86
CA GLY A 257 -5.66 -17.97 9.74
C GLY A 257 -7.15 -18.31 9.71
N LEU A 258 -7.96 -17.39 10.24
CA LEU A 258 -9.42 -17.51 10.32
C LEU A 258 -10.18 -16.89 9.14
N ILE A 259 -9.46 -16.38 8.16
CA ILE A 259 -10.05 -15.69 7.02
C ILE A 259 -9.93 -16.57 5.78
N ASN A 260 -10.91 -16.41 4.88
CA ASN A 260 -10.89 -17.05 3.57
C ASN A 260 -9.64 -16.59 2.81
N THR A 261 -8.66 -17.49 2.64
CA THR A 261 -7.38 -17.16 2.01
C THR A 261 -6.82 -18.35 1.22
N PHE A 262 -6.17 -18.03 0.12
CA PHE A 262 -5.30 -18.94 -0.59
C PHE A 262 -3.85 -18.63 -0.21
N GLN A 263 -3.11 -19.64 0.21
CA GLN A 263 -1.72 -19.49 0.62
C GLN A 263 -0.82 -20.33 -0.30
N ASP A 264 0.11 -19.66 -0.96
CA ASP A 264 1.13 -20.28 -1.81
C ASP A 264 2.08 -21.17 -0.98
N ILE A 265 2.54 -22.26 -1.61
CA ILE A 265 3.61 -23.12 -1.10
C ILE A 265 4.93 -22.74 -1.79
N GLN A 266 5.96 -22.46 -0.98
CA GLN A 266 7.28 -22.03 -1.46
C GLN A 266 8.21 -23.20 -1.74
N ASN A 267 8.01 -24.32 -1.05
CA ASN A 267 8.86 -25.49 -1.21
C ASN A 267 8.70 -26.12 -2.60
N GLU A 268 9.63 -25.81 -3.51
CA GLU A 268 9.62 -26.36 -4.87
C GLU A 268 9.82 -27.89 -4.91
N LYS A 269 10.28 -28.49 -3.80
CA LYS A 269 10.43 -29.94 -3.64
C LYS A 269 9.21 -30.62 -2.99
N ALA A 270 8.12 -29.88 -2.75
CA ALA A 270 6.87 -30.46 -2.25
C ALA A 270 6.15 -31.25 -3.37
N ILE A 271 6.79 -32.35 -3.80
CA ILE A 271 6.33 -33.23 -4.87
C ILE A 271 5.71 -34.47 -4.22
N CYS A 272 4.45 -34.73 -4.56
CA CYS A 272 3.71 -35.86 -4.06
C CYS A 272 4.32 -37.20 -4.54
N ASP A 273 4.38 -38.16 -3.65
CA ASP A 273 4.66 -39.57 -3.89
C ASP A 273 3.46 -40.42 -3.42
N GLU A 274 3.59 -41.75 -3.49
CA GLU A 274 2.52 -42.67 -3.07
C GLU A 274 2.27 -42.70 -1.56
N GLN A 275 3.14 -42.08 -0.77
CA GLN A 275 3.07 -42.02 0.69
C GLN A 275 2.75 -40.61 1.20
N THR A 276 2.32 -39.71 0.33
CA THR A 276 2.07 -38.33 0.71
C THR A 276 0.77 -38.21 1.48
N PHE A 277 0.83 -37.53 2.63
CA PHE A 277 -0.33 -37.29 3.47
C PHE A 277 -0.31 -35.92 4.13
N LEU A 278 -1.50 -35.50 4.57
CA LEU A 278 -1.77 -34.27 5.29
C LEU A 278 -2.40 -34.57 6.65
N TYR A 279 -1.99 -33.83 7.68
CA TYR A 279 -2.61 -33.87 9.00
C TYR A 279 -2.51 -32.51 9.72
N VAL A 280 -3.35 -32.28 10.72
CA VAL A 280 -3.38 -31.05 11.53
C VAL A 280 -2.51 -31.21 12.78
N ASN A 281 -1.63 -30.25 13.03
CA ASN A 281 -0.77 -30.21 14.21
C ASN A 281 -1.46 -29.47 15.36
N THR A 282 -1.61 -30.14 16.51
CA THR A 282 -2.09 -29.52 17.76
C THR A 282 -0.95 -29.00 18.62
N GLN A 283 0.25 -29.56 18.47
CA GLN A 283 1.45 -29.11 19.17
C GLN A 283 2.12 -27.92 18.48
N VAL A 284 2.96 -27.20 19.21
CA VAL A 284 3.74 -26.10 18.66
C VAL A 284 4.86 -26.66 17.79
N ILE A 285 4.69 -26.59 16.47
CA ILE A 285 5.69 -26.99 15.49
C ILE A 285 6.16 -25.74 14.72
N LYS A 286 7.47 -25.65 14.51
CA LYS A 286 8.07 -24.58 13.71
C LYS A 286 7.60 -24.70 12.26
N GLN A 287 7.01 -23.62 11.73
CA GLN A 287 6.63 -23.54 10.32
C GLN A 287 7.87 -23.56 9.42
N ASN A 288 7.77 -24.24 8.27
CA ASN A 288 8.83 -24.26 7.26
C ASN A 288 8.86 -22.97 6.43
N GLU A 289 7.71 -22.32 6.28
CA GLU A 289 7.54 -21.13 5.45
C GLU A 289 6.50 -20.19 6.07
N GLU A 290 6.60 -18.90 5.72
CA GLU A 290 5.65 -17.88 6.15
C GLU A 290 4.35 -17.95 5.35
N SER A 291 3.28 -17.41 5.95
CA SER A 291 1.96 -17.28 5.35
C SER A 291 1.58 -15.80 5.26
N SER A 292 1.01 -15.41 4.12
CA SER A 292 0.57 -14.04 3.87
C SER A 292 -0.45 -13.60 4.90
N GLY A 293 -0.21 -12.45 5.53
CA GLY A 293 -1.12 -11.84 6.50
C GLY A 293 -1.15 -12.52 7.88
N LEU A 294 -0.22 -13.44 8.17
CA LEU A 294 -0.09 -14.05 9.50
C LEU A 294 1.22 -13.63 10.17
N SER A 295 1.13 -13.21 11.42
CA SER A 295 2.29 -13.05 12.29
C SER A 295 2.94 -14.41 12.57
N ILE A 296 4.24 -14.42 12.85
CA ILE A 296 4.96 -15.62 13.28
C ILE A 296 4.29 -16.18 14.53
N ALA A 297 3.76 -17.40 14.43
CA ALA A 297 3.11 -18.07 15.54
C ALA A 297 4.12 -18.38 16.64
N ASN A 298 3.75 -18.08 17.89
CA ASN A 298 4.51 -18.39 19.08
C ASN A 298 3.75 -19.39 19.96
N GLU A 299 4.33 -19.78 21.10
CA GLU A 299 3.72 -20.71 22.06
C GLU A 299 2.37 -20.24 22.61
N LYS A 300 2.11 -18.93 22.62
CA LYS A 300 0.85 -18.33 23.10
C LYS A 300 -0.21 -18.24 22.02
N THR A 301 0.11 -18.55 20.76
CA THR A 301 -0.84 -18.44 19.64
C THR A 301 -1.84 -19.59 19.71
N PRO A 302 -3.15 -19.33 19.86
CA PRO A 302 -4.15 -20.39 19.93
C PRO A 302 -4.16 -21.24 18.67
N ARG A 303 -4.23 -22.56 18.82
CA ARG A 303 -4.25 -23.53 17.70
C ARG A 303 -5.58 -24.24 17.63
N LEU A 304 -6.14 -24.27 16.44
CA LEU A 304 -7.30 -25.10 16.14
C LEU A 304 -6.83 -26.55 15.97
N ASP A 305 -7.63 -27.47 16.48
CA ASP A 305 -7.49 -28.91 16.29
C ASP A 305 -8.12 -29.39 14.98
N TYR A 306 -8.35 -28.48 14.04
CA TYR A 306 -8.83 -28.78 12.69
C TYR A 306 -8.37 -27.72 11.68
N VAL A 307 -8.59 -28.01 10.40
CA VAL A 307 -8.60 -27.03 9.30
C VAL A 307 -9.87 -27.21 8.47
N ASP A 308 -10.44 -26.10 8.01
CA ASP A 308 -11.52 -26.07 7.03
C ASP A 308 -10.92 -25.82 5.63
N LEU A 309 -10.67 -26.91 4.90
CA LEU A 309 -9.97 -26.93 3.61
C LEU A 309 -10.96 -26.77 2.44
N ILE A 310 -10.67 -25.90 1.48
CA ILE A 310 -11.47 -25.73 0.26
C ILE A 310 -10.84 -26.51 -0.91
N GLY A 311 -9.51 -26.42 -1.06
CA GLY A 311 -8.79 -27.11 -2.13
C GLY A 311 -7.29 -26.90 -2.06
N ILE A 312 -6.55 -27.81 -2.72
CA ILE A 312 -5.09 -27.77 -2.86
C ILE A 312 -4.76 -27.71 -4.35
N LEU A 313 -4.04 -26.68 -4.78
CA LEU A 313 -3.58 -26.53 -6.16
C LEU A 313 -2.32 -27.36 -6.37
N LEU A 314 -2.35 -28.20 -7.41
CA LEU A 314 -1.28 -29.13 -7.77
C LEU A 314 -0.89 -28.94 -9.25
N LEU A 315 0.37 -29.24 -9.56
CA LEU A 315 0.93 -29.18 -10.92
C LEU A 315 1.53 -30.55 -11.29
N GLU A 316 1.01 -31.19 -12.34
CA GLU A 316 1.38 -32.55 -12.76
C GLU A 316 2.81 -32.63 -13.33
N ASN A 317 3.25 -31.60 -14.04
CA ASN A 317 4.53 -31.61 -14.73
C ASN A 317 4.96 -30.19 -15.11
N ASP A 318 6.24 -29.87 -14.92
CA ASP A 318 6.89 -28.66 -15.44
C ASP A 318 8.24 -29.01 -16.06
N ASN A 319 8.19 -29.61 -17.25
CA ASN A 319 9.39 -29.89 -18.05
C ASN A 319 9.71 -28.76 -19.03
N ASP A 320 8.89 -27.71 -19.08
CA ASP A 320 8.95 -26.70 -20.14
C ASP A 320 9.85 -25.51 -19.79
N LYS A 321 10.54 -25.02 -20.83
CA LYS A 321 11.50 -23.91 -20.75
C LYS A 321 10.83 -22.63 -20.24
N LYS A 322 11.62 -21.80 -19.55
CA LYS A 322 11.27 -20.40 -19.27
C LYS A 322 10.78 -19.70 -20.54
N ILE A 323 9.70 -18.94 -20.42
CA ILE A 323 9.20 -18.10 -21.51
C ILE A 323 10.27 -17.03 -21.80
N GLU A 324 10.88 -17.10 -22.97
CA GLU A 324 11.80 -16.06 -23.42
C GLU A 324 11.01 -14.86 -23.95
N TYR A 325 10.97 -13.81 -23.15
CA TYR A 325 10.39 -12.52 -23.55
C TYR A 325 11.34 -11.80 -24.52
N LYS A 326 10.90 -11.57 -25.75
CA LYS A 326 11.47 -10.48 -26.56
C LYS A 326 10.95 -9.15 -26.02
N ASN A 327 11.71 -8.06 -26.18
CA ASN A 327 11.25 -6.74 -25.77
C ASN A 327 10.02 -6.35 -26.60
N TYR A 328 8.86 -6.24 -25.94
CA TYR A 328 7.60 -5.82 -26.55
C TYR A 328 7.15 -4.50 -25.93
N LEU A 329 6.83 -3.54 -26.77
CA LEU A 329 6.10 -2.34 -26.36
C LEU A 329 4.62 -2.72 -26.22
N ILE A 330 3.99 -2.35 -25.12
CA ILE A 330 2.54 -2.48 -24.94
C ILE A 330 1.93 -1.10 -24.73
N ASN A 331 0.85 -0.83 -25.47
CA ASN A 331 0.04 0.36 -25.24
C ASN A 331 -0.94 0.08 -24.09
N THR A 332 -1.01 1.03 -23.17
CA THR A 332 -1.93 1.03 -22.02
C THR A 332 -3.17 1.87 -22.33
N HIS A 333 -4.32 1.45 -21.81
CA HIS A 333 -5.61 2.15 -21.93
C HIS A 333 -5.72 3.28 -20.90
N ASP A 334 -4.78 4.23 -20.95
CA ASP A 334 -4.64 5.33 -19.98
C ASP A 334 -5.89 6.22 -19.90
N SER A 335 -6.66 6.34 -20.99
CA SER A 335 -7.89 7.12 -21.04
C SER A 335 -9.01 6.57 -20.14
N LEU A 336 -8.91 5.31 -19.72
CA LEU A 336 -9.87 4.71 -18.78
C LEU A 336 -9.54 5.05 -17.33
N ILE A 337 -8.30 5.44 -17.04
CA ILE A 337 -7.86 5.84 -15.71
C ILE A 337 -8.55 7.18 -15.37
N PRO A 338 -9.27 7.27 -14.23
CA PRO A 338 -9.86 8.53 -13.79
C PRO A 338 -8.80 9.63 -13.67
N PRO A 339 -9.18 10.92 -13.70
CA PRO A 339 -8.23 12.02 -13.65
C PRO A 339 -7.67 12.22 -12.22
N ILE A 340 -6.92 11.24 -11.70
CA ILE A 340 -6.39 11.22 -10.32
C ILE A 340 -5.44 12.41 -10.09
N ALA A 341 -4.70 12.83 -11.11
CA ALA A 341 -3.89 14.04 -11.03
C ALA A 341 -4.74 15.29 -10.75
N PHE A 342 -5.93 15.39 -11.32
CA PHE A 342 -6.87 16.48 -11.01
C PHE A 342 -7.46 16.34 -9.60
N TYR A 343 -7.78 15.12 -9.15
CA TYR A 343 -8.24 14.87 -7.78
C TYR A 343 -7.19 15.31 -6.75
N LYS A 344 -5.90 15.13 -7.04
CA LYS A 344 -4.80 15.65 -6.22
C LYS A 344 -4.83 17.16 -6.11
N GLU A 345 -4.94 17.88 -7.23
CA GLU A 345 -5.00 19.35 -7.21
C GLU A 345 -6.23 19.86 -6.45
N LEU A 346 -7.41 19.26 -6.66
CA LEU A 346 -8.62 19.60 -5.91
C LEU A 346 -8.46 19.37 -4.39
N ALA A 347 -7.85 18.25 -4.01
CA ALA A 347 -7.63 17.94 -2.59
C ALA A 347 -6.65 18.94 -1.94
N LEU A 348 -5.62 19.36 -2.67
CA LEU A 348 -4.68 20.39 -2.22
C LEU A 348 -5.35 21.76 -2.11
N GLU A 349 -6.16 22.15 -3.09
CA GLU A 349 -6.92 23.40 -3.07
C GLU A 349 -7.89 23.42 -1.89
N TYR A 350 -8.69 22.36 -1.70
CA TYR A 350 -9.60 22.23 -0.58
C TYR A 350 -8.89 22.30 0.78
N TYR A 351 -7.72 21.68 0.90
CA TYR A 351 -6.91 21.73 2.11
C TYR A 351 -6.46 23.16 2.43
N GLU A 352 -5.99 23.92 1.44
CA GLU A 352 -5.61 25.32 1.64
C GLU A 352 -6.82 26.22 1.95
N LEU A 353 -7.99 25.98 1.33
CA LEU A 353 -9.23 26.70 1.65
C LEU A 353 -9.69 26.44 3.09
N LYS A 354 -9.69 25.18 3.55
CA LYS A 354 -10.02 24.83 4.94
C LYS A 354 -9.09 25.49 5.96
N LYS A 355 -7.81 25.54 5.64
CA LYS A 355 -6.79 26.18 6.47
C LYS A 355 -7.03 27.69 6.57
N LEU A 356 -7.44 28.33 5.47
CA LEU A 356 -7.83 29.73 5.46
C LEU A 356 -9.11 29.97 6.29
N ASP A 357 -10.14 29.16 6.09
CA ASP A 357 -11.42 29.25 6.82
C ASP A 357 -11.23 29.10 8.34
N MET A 358 -10.44 28.11 8.76
CA MET A 358 -10.03 27.96 10.17
C MET A 358 -9.34 29.22 10.73
N GLN A 359 -8.47 29.86 9.94
CA GLN A 359 -7.81 31.10 10.36
C GLN A 359 -8.82 32.26 10.46
N THR A 360 -9.72 32.40 9.50
CA THR A 360 -10.75 33.45 9.49
C THR A 360 -11.76 33.26 10.62
N PHE A 361 -12.18 32.03 10.92
CA PHE A 361 -13.03 31.69 12.06
C PHE A 361 -12.35 32.03 13.40
N LEU A 362 -11.08 31.66 13.59
CA LEU A 362 -10.35 32.03 14.80
C LEU A 362 -10.22 33.55 14.95
N GLN A 363 -10.03 34.28 13.85
CA GLN A 363 -10.00 35.74 13.84
C GLN A 363 -11.36 36.36 14.21
N SER A 364 -12.47 35.82 13.68
CA SER A 364 -13.81 36.33 13.99
C SER A 364 -14.23 36.03 15.44
N GLN A 365 -13.88 34.86 15.98
CA GLN A 365 -14.10 34.55 17.40
C GLN A 365 -13.30 35.49 18.31
N ASN A 366 -12.03 35.76 17.97
CA ASN A 366 -11.22 36.73 18.70
C ASN A 366 -11.83 38.15 18.62
N HIS A 367 -12.34 38.55 17.46
CA HIS A 367 -12.97 39.85 17.27
C HIS A 367 -14.28 39.98 18.06
N ASN A 368 -15.16 38.98 17.99
CA ASN A 368 -16.43 38.94 18.69
C ASN A 368 -16.24 38.92 20.21
N LEU A 369 -15.26 38.15 20.70
CA LEU A 369 -14.88 38.15 22.10
C LEU A 369 -14.40 39.55 22.54
N LEU A 370 -13.51 40.19 21.77
CA LEU A 370 -13.01 41.53 22.09
C LEU A 370 -14.16 42.57 22.11
N HIS A 371 -15.08 42.47 21.16
CA HIS A 371 -16.26 43.34 21.09
C HIS A 371 -17.21 43.11 22.29
N PHE A 372 -17.49 41.85 22.64
CA PHE A 372 -18.28 41.49 23.83
C PHE A 372 -17.66 42.02 25.13
N LEU A 373 -16.35 41.86 25.29
CA LEU A 373 -15.60 42.35 26.46
C LEU A 373 -15.62 43.88 26.55
N ASN A 374 -15.48 44.58 25.41
CA ASN A 374 -15.62 46.05 25.36
C ASN A 374 -17.04 46.50 25.73
N HIS A 375 -18.06 45.88 25.14
CA HIS A 375 -19.46 46.20 25.40
C HIS A 375 -19.84 45.98 26.87
N LYS A 376 -19.30 44.95 27.52
CA LYS A 376 -19.54 44.65 28.93
C LYS A 376 -18.66 45.45 29.90
N GLY A 377 -17.74 46.29 29.40
CA GLY A 377 -16.75 46.99 30.23
C GLY A 377 -15.68 46.07 30.86
N LEU A 378 -15.68 44.79 30.49
CA LEU A 378 -14.83 43.74 31.05
C LEU A 378 -13.47 43.62 30.36
N LYS A 379 -13.14 44.50 29.41
CA LYS A 379 -11.87 44.43 28.67
C LYS A 379 -10.66 44.52 29.60
N ASN A 380 -10.64 45.50 30.50
CA ASN A 380 -9.54 45.68 31.44
C ASN A 380 -9.49 44.55 32.46
N GLU A 381 -10.63 44.05 32.93
CA GLU A 381 -10.69 42.89 33.84
C GLU A 381 -10.23 41.60 33.16
N TYR A 382 -10.53 41.40 31.88
CA TYR A 382 -10.04 40.27 31.10
C TYR A 382 -8.53 40.37 30.84
N GLU A 383 -8.03 41.57 30.50
CA GLU A 383 -6.59 41.83 30.37
C GLU A 383 -5.86 41.62 31.71
N ILE A 384 -6.44 42.06 32.82
CA ILE A 384 -5.97 41.83 34.18
C ILE A 384 -6.06 40.35 34.55
N PHE A 385 -7.14 39.65 34.23
CA PHE A 385 -7.34 38.21 34.48
C PHE A 385 -6.33 37.36 33.72
N ILE A 386 -6.06 37.67 32.44
CA ILE A 386 -4.98 37.07 31.66
C ILE A 386 -3.62 37.39 32.31
N HIS A 387 -3.42 38.63 32.78
CA HIS A 387 -2.19 39.00 33.49
C HIS A 387 -2.02 38.31 34.85
N GLN A 388 -3.10 38.07 35.59
CA GLN A 388 -3.12 37.52 36.94
C GLN A 388 -3.16 35.99 36.97
N ASN A 389 -3.77 35.34 35.98
CA ASN A 389 -3.83 33.87 35.86
C ASN A 389 -2.80 33.28 34.89
N ASN A 390 -1.85 34.07 34.39
CA ASN A 390 -0.89 33.56 33.41
C ASN A 390 0.20 32.69 34.06
N GLN A 391 0.06 31.39 33.84
CA GLN A 391 1.14 30.72 33.13
C GLN A 391 1.51 31.54 31.88
N LEU A 392 2.75 32.03 31.76
CA LEU A 392 3.18 32.84 30.61
C LEU A 392 3.06 32.02 29.30
N TYR A 393 2.34 32.49 28.29
CA TYR A 393 2.26 31.84 26.96
C TYR A 393 2.87 32.72 25.86
N GLY A 394 3.33 32.12 24.76
CA GLY A 394 3.94 32.83 23.62
C GLY A 394 5.45 32.63 23.48
N ALA A 395 6.04 31.63 24.17
CA ALA A 395 7.44 31.23 23.96
C ALA A 395 7.73 30.86 22.50
N SER A 396 6.75 30.28 21.79
CA SER A 396 6.89 29.92 20.37
C SER A 396 7.09 31.16 19.49
N LEU A 397 6.27 32.19 19.69
CA LEU A 397 6.40 33.48 19.00
C LEU A 397 7.74 34.13 19.33
N ARG A 398 8.15 34.13 20.60
CA ARG A 398 9.46 34.67 21.02
C ARG A 398 10.65 33.91 20.44
N ILE A 399 10.54 32.61 20.16
CA ILE A 399 11.58 31.84 19.46
C ILE A 399 11.62 32.19 17.97
N LYS A 400 10.47 32.40 17.34
CA LYS A 400 10.36 32.83 15.93
C LYS A 400 10.82 34.28 15.72
N GLU A 401 10.70 35.12 16.74
CA GLU A 401 11.20 36.49 16.71
C GLU A 401 12.74 36.59 16.86
N ARG A 402 13.42 35.49 17.20
CA ARG A 402 14.88 35.46 17.31
C ARG A 402 15.53 35.72 15.96
N LEU A 403 16.68 36.40 16.02
CA LEU A 403 17.52 36.67 14.85
C LEU A 403 17.82 35.40 14.03
N SER A 404 18.09 34.27 14.69
CA SER A 404 18.35 32.99 14.01
C SER A 404 17.18 32.52 13.15
N TYR A 405 15.94 32.75 13.57
CA TYR A 405 14.77 32.31 12.83
C TYR A 405 14.52 33.25 11.64
N LYS A 406 14.53 34.57 11.88
CA LYS A 406 14.34 35.61 10.85
C LYS A 406 15.38 35.54 9.72
N LEU A 407 16.65 35.29 10.07
CA LEU A 407 17.70 35.11 9.07
C LEU A 407 17.48 33.85 8.22
N GLY A 408 16.98 32.77 8.81
CA GLY A 408 16.66 31.56 8.07
C GLY A 408 15.46 31.70 7.14
N GLU A 409 14.43 32.44 7.55
CA GLU A 409 13.30 32.78 6.69
C GLU A 409 13.74 33.61 5.48
N ALA A 410 14.64 34.57 5.69
CA ALA A 410 15.24 35.34 4.60
C ALA A 410 16.06 34.47 3.64
N ILE A 411 16.82 33.49 4.14
CA ILE A 411 17.50 32.50 3.29
C ILE A 411 16.48 31.71 2.47
N MET A 412 15.46 31.14 3.10
CA MET A 412 14.46 30.29 2.43
C MET A 412 13.66 31.03 1.37
N LYS A 413 13.26 32.27 1.66
CA LYS A 413 12.48 33.10 0.73
C LYS A 413 13.27 33.41 -0.54
N ASN A 414 14.56 33.66 -0.40
CA ASN A 414 15.44 34.09 -1.49
C ASN A 414 16.22 32.94 -2.14
N SER A 415 16.19 31.72 -1.59
CA SER A 415 16.89 30.56 -2.16
C SER A 415 16.11 29.82 -3.26
N LYS A 416 14.95 30.34 -3.71
CA LYS A 416 14.07 29.69 -4.70
C LYS A 416 14.43 29.99 -6.16
N SER A 417 15.35 30.92 -6.42
CA SER A 417 15.79 31.26 -7.77
C SER A 417 17.26 31.69 -7.78
N CYS A 418 17.94 31.55 -8.94
CA CYS A 418 19.34 31.95 -9.09
C CYS A 418 19.55 33.45 -8.79
N LEU A 419 18.64 34.32 -9.27
CA LEU A 419 18.65 35.76 -8.97
C LEU A 419 18.36 36.06 -7.50
N GLY A 420 17.56 35.21 -6.82
CA GLY A 420 17.31 35.32 -5.39
C GLY A 420 18.56 35.05 -4.55
N TYR A 421 19.43 34.14 -4.98
CA TYR A 421 20.67 33.79 -4.25
C TYR A 421 21.61 35.00 -4.08
N PHE A 422 21.76 35.82 -5.13
CA PHE A 422 22.56 37.04 -5.09
C PHE A 422 21.97 38.12 -4.16
N LYS A 423 20.66 38.09 -3.89
CA LYS A 423 19.98 39.03 -2.98
C LYS A 423 20.14 38.66 -1.51
N ILE A 424 20.49 37.41 -1.20
CA ILE A 424 20.58 36.89 0.18
C ILE A 424 21.48 37.76 1.08
N PRO A 425 22.72 38.15 0.69
CA PRO A 425 23.57 38.98 1.57
C PRO A 425 22.95 40.33 1.94
N PHE A 426 22.23 40.96 1.00
CA PHE A 426 21.57 42.25 1.21
C PHE A 426 20.34 42.11 2.11
N GLU A 427 19.51 41.09 1.88
CA GLU A 427 18.34 40.79 2.71
C GLU A 427 18.72 40.42 4.14
N LEU A 428 19.80 39.64 4.33
CA LEU A 428 20.31 39.31 5.66
C LEU A 428 20.82 40.55 6.41
N ARG A 429 21.47 41.48 5.70
CA ARG A 429 21.90 42.76 6.29
C ARG A 429 20.71 43.60 6.72
N LYS A 430 19.64 43.66 5.90
CA LYS A 430 18.39 44.36 6.20
C LYS A 430 17.71 43.78 7.44
N VAL A 431 17.48 42.46 7.46
CA VAL A 431 16.88 41.74 8.60
C VAL A 431 17.68 41.94 9.88
N LYS A 432 19.02 41.89 9.80
CA LYS A 432 19.89 42.14 10.96
C LYS A 432 19.73 43.58 11.48
N LYS A 433 19.73 44.58 10.59
CA LYS A 433 19.58 46.00 10.95
C LYS A 433 18.22 46.26 11.61
N GLU A 434 17.14 45.74 11.03
CA GLU A 434 15.77 45.88 11.58
C GLU A 434 15.64 45.16 12.94
N HIS A 435 16.21 43.97 13.09
CA HIS A 435 16.17 43.22 14.35
C HIS A 435 16.84 43.98 15.50
N PHE A 436 18.01 44.58 15.27
CA PHE A 436 18.71 45.35 16.30
C PHE A 436 18.09 46.74 16.55
N LYS A 437 17.38 47.31 15.56
CA LYS A 437 16.57 48.51 15.76
C LYS A 437 15.42 48.22 16.73
N ASN A 438 14.65 47.16 16.46
CA ASN A 438 13.48 46.77 17.25
C ASN A 438 13.84 46.19 18.64
N GLN A 439 15.06 45.67 18.83
CA GLN A 439 15.54 45.23 20.15
C GLN A 439 15.80 46.38 21.13
N LYS A 440 16.14 47.58 20.64
CA LYS A 440 16.36 48.76 21.51
C LYS A 440 15.07 49.20 22.22
N ASP A 441 13.91 48.83 21.66
CA ASP A 441 12.59 49.21 22.14
C ASP A 441 11.92 48.14 23.04
N GLN A 442 12.53 46.94 23.19
CA GLN A 442 12.01 45.85 24.04
C GLN A 442 12.77 45.77 25.38
N LYS A 443 12.18 46.30 26.46
CA LYS A 443 12.66 46.11 27.84
C LYS A 443 11.99 44.90 28.53
N ASN A 444 12.80 44.17 29.31
CA ASN A 444 12.46 43.24 30.41
C ASN A 444 11.32 42.21 30.20
N LEU A 445 11.48 41.29 29.26
CA LEU A 445 10.63 40.08 29.17
C LEU A 445 11.16 38.95 30.09
N PRO A 446 10.28 38.16 30.76
CA PRO A 446 10.70 37.01 31.57
C PRO A 446 11.52 35.98 30.77
N PRO A 447 12.34 35.13 31.42
CA PRO A 447 13.08 34.08 30.72
C PRO A 447 12.12 33.13 30.00
N LEU A 448 12.48 32.65 28.81
CA LEU A 448 11.61 31.74 28.03
C LEU A 448 11.16 30.50 28.80
N LYS A 449 11.97 30.02 29.75
CA LYS A 449 11.64 28.87 30.60
C LYS A 449 10.46 29.12 31.55
N ALA A 450 10.14 30.37 31.84
CA ALA A 450 9.00 30.75 32.68
C ALA A 450 7.66 30.65 31.93
N TYR A 451 7.68 30.35 30.63
CA TYR A 451 6.49 30.21 29.79
C TYR A 451 5.98 28.77 29.81
N ALA A 452 4.69 28.57 29.97
CA ALA A 452 4.05 27.26 29.97
C ALA A 452 4.12 26.56 28.61
N ASP A 453 4.08 27.30 27.50
CA ASP A 453 4.33 26.74 26.18
C ASP A 453 5.81 26.49 25.89
N TYR A 454 6.75 26.73 26.82
CA TYR A 454 8.19 26.60 26.57
C TYR A 454 8.60 25.23 26.04
N LYS A 455 8.08 24.13 26.63
CA LYS A 455 8.40 22.76 26.18
C LYS A 455 7.98 22.54 24.73
N HIS A 456 6.76 22.96 24.37
CA HIS A 456 6.26 22.89 23.00
C HIS A 456 7.00 23.85 22.06
N ALA A 457 7.33 25.05 22.52
CA ALA A 457 8.04 26.06 21.75
C ALA A 457 9.47 25.64 21.38
N GLN A 458 10.09 24.69 22.09
CA GLN A 458 11.36 24.11 21.68
C GLN A 458 11.29 23.38 20.33
N ILE A 459 10.10 22.91 19.92
CA ILE A 459 9.87 22.35 18.58
C ILE A 459 10.18 23.38 17.50
N ALA A 460 9.94 24.69 17.74
CA ALA A 460 10.29 25.73 16.77
C ALA A 460 11.80 25.80 16.48
N LYS A 461 12.66 25.24 17.34
CA LYS A 461 14.11 25.12 17.10
C LYS A 461 14.48 23.97 16.15
N THR A 462 13.55 23.05 15.88
CA THR A 462 13.74 21.98 14.90
C THR A 462 13.26 22.39 13.50
N HIS A 463 12.56 23.52 13.37
CA HIS A 463 12.09 24.04 12.09
C HIS A 463 13.24 24.46 11.18
N LEU A 464 13.05 24.27 9.86
CA LEU A 464 14.07 24.59 8.86
C LEU A 464 14.59 26.04 8.91
N PRO A 465 13.75 27.10 9.07
CA PRO A 465 14.25 28.47 9.21
C PRO A 465 15.21 28.62 10.40
N TYR A 466 14.84 28.10 11.57
CA TYR A 466 15.70 28.17 12.74
C TYR A 466 17.05 27.47 12.50
N LEU A 467 17.03 26.27 11.91
CA LEU A 467 18.25 25.50 11.63
C LEU A 467 19.19 26.23 10.65
N LEU A 468 18.64 26.81 9.59
CA LEU A 468 19.42 27.54 8.58
C LEU A 468 20.04 28.81 9.15
N GLY A 469 19.27 29.66 9.82
CA GLY A 469 19.82 30.89 10.37
C GLY A 469 20.68 30.67 11.61
N ASN A 470 20.47 29.59 12.37
CA ASN A 470 21.42 29.18 13.42
C ASN A 470 22.77 28.73 12.83
N ALA A 471 22.77 28.00 11.70
CA ALA A 471 24.01 27.64 11.01
C ALA A 471 24.76 28.87 10.47
N LEU A 472 24.03 29.87 9.95
CA LEU A 472 24.58 31.17 9.55
C LEU A 472 25.22 31.91 10.73
N LEU A 473 24.54 31.99 11.87
CA LEU A 473 25.08 32.64 13.07
C LEU A 473 26.32 31.91 13.61
N GLN A 474 26.36 30.58 13.57
CA GLN A 474 27.55 29.82 13.93
C GLN A 474 28.74 30.14 13.01
N ALA A 475 28.51 30.21 11.69
CA ALA A 475 29.54 30.59 10.72
C ALA A 475 30.07 32.02 10.98
N SER A 476 29.21 32.92 11.45
CA SER A 476 29.61 34.29 11.80
C SER A 476 30.53 34.41 13.03
N ARG A 477 30.58 33.35 13.87
CA ARG A 477 31.34 33.32 15.13
C ARG A 477 32.69 32.61 15.01
N THR A 478 33.01 32.04 13.86
CA THR A 478 34.31 31.37 13.66
C THR A 478 35.46 32.39 13.52
N PRO A 479 36.66 32.10 14.02
CA PRO A 479 37.85 32.94 13.83
C PRO A 479 38.06 33.30 12.35
N PHE A 480 38.46 34.54 12.08
CA PHE A 480 38.67 35.06 10.72
C PHE A 480 37.50 34.85 9.73
N LYS A 481 36.28 34.56 10.23
CA LYS A 481 35.07 34.32 9.42
C LYS A 481 35.18 33.14 8.43
N ILE A 482 36.13 32.22 8.64
CA ILE A 482 36.35 31.04 7.76
C ILE A 482 35.12 30.12 7.66
N GLY A 483 34.22 30.15 8.65
CA GLY A 483 32.98 29.39 8.66
C GLY A 483 32.02 29.73 7.52
N TYR A 484 32.15 30.91 6.88
CA TYR A 484 31.37 31.24 5.69
C TYR A 484 31.79 30.44 4.46
N LEU A 485 33.03 29.95 4.38
CA LEU A 485 33.52 29.14 3.25
C LEU A 485 32.79 27.79 3.15
N SER A 486 32.47 27.19 4.30
CA SER A 486 31.73 25.91 4.37
C SER A 486 30.22 26.07 4.54
N LEU A 487 29.73 27.31 4.70
CA LEU A 487 28.32 27.60 4.97
C LEU A 487 27.37 27.13 3.85
N PRO A 488 27.64 27.34 2.54
CA PRO A 488 26.75 26.87 1.48
C PRO A 488 26.53 25.35 1.53
N PHE A 489 27.59 24.57 1.75
CA PHE A 489 27.52 23.12 1.89
C PHE A 489 26.73 22.70 3.13
N LYS A 490 26.92 23.41 4.25
CA LYS A 490 26.21 23.16 5.51
C LYS A 490 24.71 23.46 5.39
N LEU A 491 24.32 24.57 4.76
CA LEU A 491 22.92 24.91 4.50
C LEU A 491 22.25 23.89 3.56
N LYS A 492 22.96 23.48 2.49
CA LYS A 492 22.48 22.43 1.56
C LYS A 492 22.27 21.09 2.28
N LYS A 493 23.19 20.70 3.16
CA LYS A 493 23.08 19.48 3.98
C LYS A 493 21.90 19.56 4.95
N ILE A 494 21.71 20.69 5.62
CA ILE A 494 20.56 20.92 6.53
C ILE A 494 19.24 20.79 5.77
N ALA A 495 19.10 21.45 4.62
CA ALA A 495 17.88 21.38 3.81
C ALA A 495 17.61 19.95 3.30
N LYS A 496 18.64 19.24 2.82
CA LYS A 496 18.52 17.84 2.36
C LYS A 496 18.12 16.89 3.49
N ASN A 497 18.72 17.04 4.67
CA ASN A 497 18.39 16.21 5.83
C ASN A 497 16.98 16.50 6.36
N TYR A 498 16.54 17.77 6.30
CA TYR A 498 15.19 18.14 6.68
C TYR A 498 14.13 17.49 5.78
N LYS A 499 14.34 17.49 4.44
CA LYS A 499 13.49 16.81 3.43
C LYS A 499 13.54 15.27 3.49
N LYS A 500 14.48 14.69 4.24
CA LYS A 500 14.54 13.23 4.46
C LYS A 500 13.81 12.81 5.73
N LYS A 501 13.62 13.74 6.66
CA LYS A 501 13.04 13.50 7.99
C LYS A 501 11.53 13.77 8.02
N PHE A 502 11.07 14.58 7.07
CA PHE A 502 9.70 14.93 6.74
C PHE A 502 9.60 14.93 5.21
#